data_AF-J2L2M4-F1
#
_entry.id   AF-J2L2M4-F1
#
_cell.length_a   1.000
_cell.length_b   1.000
_cell.length_c   1.000
_cell.angle_alpha   90.00
_cell.angle_beta   90.00
_cell.angle_gamma   90.00
#
_symmetry.space_group_name_H-M   'P 1'
#
loop_
_entity.id
_entity.type
_entity.pdbx_description
1 polymer ?
#
loop_
_entity_poly.entity_id
_entity_poly.type
_entity_poly.pdbx_seq_one_letter_code
_entity_poly.pdbx_strand_id
1 'polypeptide(L)'
;MRLVLIEGLPGTGKTTLAERLCALALQEGCASRWYLEEAADHPVHPHSLNAARLEADYPSRCLQGWRRFADEVRSDSTLNILEGSAFQSTVRFMMEQNRTDIDDYFGRFEGILSPLRPVFIYLRPEDAERHSRATAAHRGSDWTRKVAAYLEQTPYAHRHGLRGESGMHRFWANYAHLCDELMHGLTMRVTRITVEPGHDDWVLAEAVDAIQSEPYATCERNRE
;
A
#
# COMPACT_ATOMS: atom_id res chain seq x y z
N MET A 1 -4.74 -5.85 -18.22
CA MET A 1 -3.92 -5.41 -17.07
C MET A 1 -4.28 -6.28 -15.87
N ARG A 2 -3.33 -6.76 -15.05
CA ARG A 2 -3.57 -7.89 -14.12
C ARG A 2 -3.18 -7.65 -12.66
N LEU A 3 -2.56 -6.49 -12.37
CA LEU A 3 -2.11 -6.16 -11.02
C LEU A 3 -2.41 -4.69 -10.70
N VAL A 4 -3.10 -4.46 -9.59
CA VAL A 4 -3.34 -3.14 -9.01
C VAL A 4 -2.75 -3.14 -7.60
N LEU A 5 -1.95 -2.13 -7.30
CA LEU A 5 -1.42 -1.87 -5.96
C LEU A 5 -2.14 -0.64 -5.41
N ILE A 6 -2.70 -0.75 -4.21
CA ILE A 6 -3.38 0.37 -3.54
C ILE A 6 -2.63 0.69 -2.26
N GLU A 7 -1.97 1.84 -2.25
CA GLU A 7 -1.10 2.27 -1.17
C GLU A 7 -1.54 3.61 -0.59
N GLY A 8 -1.14 3.88 0.65
CA GLY A 8 -1.56 5.09 1.37
C GLY A 8 -1.51 4.93 2.89
N LEU A 9 -1.72 6.05 3.58
CA LEU A 9 -1.70 6.10 5.05
C LEU A 9 -2.84 5.28 5.69
N PRO A 10 -2.77 4.96 6.99
CA PRO A 10 -3.94 4.46 7.70
C PRO A 10 -5.12 5.42 7.56
N GLY A 11 -6.31 4.88 7.35
CA GLY A 11 -7.54 5.67 7.23
C GLY A 11 -7.78 6.35 5.88
N THR A 12 -6.94 6.13 4.85
CA THR A 12 -7.18 6.71 3.50
C THR A 12 -8.20 5.95 2.65
N GLY A 13 -8.76 4.84 3.15
CA GLY A 13 -9.78 4.07 2.43
C GLY A 13 -9.26 2.95 1.52
N LYS A 14 -7.97 2.55 1.63
CA LYS A 14 -7.36 1.48 0.82
C LYS A 14 -8.22 0.21 0.73
N THR A 15 -8.57 -0.36 1.87
CA THR A 15 -9.41 -1.57 2.01
C THR A 15 -10.75 -1.40 1.32
N THR A 16 -11.44 -0.28 1.56
CA THR A 16 -12.73 0.05 0.93
C THR A 16 -12.61 0.19 -0.58
N LEU A 17 -11.55 0.84 -1.08
CA LEU A 17 -11.31 0.97 -2.51
C LEU A 17 -11.02 -0.38 -3.16
N ALA A 18 -10.19 -1.21 -2.53
CA ALA A 18 -9.87 -2.55 -3.01
C ALA A 18 -11.11 -3.42 -3.14
N GLU A 19 -11.95 -3.44 -2.10
CA GLU A 19 -13.23 -4.17 -2.09
C GLU A 19 -14.17 -3.69 -3.21
N ARG A 20 -14.35 -2.37 -3.36
CA ARG A 20 -15.22 -1.79 -4.40
C ARG A 20 -14.72 -2.09 -5.81
N LEU A 21 -13.41 -2.00 -6.06
CA LEU A 21 -12.82 -2.34 -7.36
C LEU A 21 -12.98 -3.82 -7.68
N CYS A 22 -12.79 -4.70 -6.70
CA CYS A 22 -13.02 -6.13 -6.87
C CYS A 22 -14.49 -6.44 -7.22
N ALA A 23 -15.44 -5.84 -6.49
CA ALA A 23 -16.86 -6.00 -6.74
C ALA A 23 -17.25 -5.48 -8.14
N LEU A 24 -16.75 -4.32 -8.55
CA LEU A 24 -16.99 -3.76 -9.87
C LEU A 24 -16.44 -4.66 -10.99
N ALA A 25 -15.22 -5.19 -10.84
CA ALA A 25 -14.64 -6.11 -11.82
C ALA A 25 -15.49 -7.39 -11.99
N LEU A 26 -16.02 -7.93 -10.89
CA LEU A 26 -16.91 -9.10 -10.93
C LEU A 26 -18.24 -8.78 -11.62
N GLN A 27 -18.80 -7.58 -11.38
CA GLN A 27 -20.03 -7.12 -12.04
C GLN A 27 -19.84 -6.98 -13.57
N GLU A 28 -18.64 -6.57 -14.01
CA GLU A 28 -18.26 -6.47 -15.42
C GLU A 28 -17.81 -7.81 -16.04
N GLY A 29 -17.95 -8.92 -15.29
CA GLY A 29 -17.63 -10.27 -15.78
C GLY A 29 -16.14 -10.61 -15.81
N CYS A 30 -15.28 -9.79 -15.21
CA CYS A 30 -13.85 -10.05 -15.12
C CYS A 30 -13.52 -10.71 -13.76
N ALA A 31 -12.77 -11.82 -13.80
CA ALA A 31 -12.28 -12.45 -12.57
C ALA A 31 -11.40 -11.46 -11.79
N SER A 32 -11.64 -11.32 -10.49
CA SER A 32 -10.83 -10.47 -9.61
C SER A 32 -10.52 -11.17 -8.30
N ARG A 33 -9.39 -10.80 -7.68
CA ARG A 33 -8.97 -11.28 -6.37
C ARG A 33 -8.35 -10.13 -5.59
N TRP A 34 -8.83 -9.96 -4.37
CA TRP A 34 -8.29 -9.01 -3.41
C TRP A 34 -7.44 -9.72 -2.36
N TYR A 35 -6.26 -9.17 -2.11
CA TYR A 35 -5.36 -9.56 -1.04
C TYR A 35 -5.32 -8.44 0.02
N LEU A 36 -5.91 -8.74 1.17
CA LEU A 36 -5.96 -7.86 2.35
C LEU A 36 -4.59 -7.82 3.04
N GLU A 37 -4.12 -6.64 3.45
CA GLU A 37 -2.81 -6.41 4.09
C GLU A 37 -2.57 -7.37 5.27
N GLU A 38 -3.61 -7.57 6.08
CA GLU A 38 -3.54 -8.34 7.33
C GLU A 38 -3.91 -9.83 7.16
N ALA A 39 -4.10 -10.32 5.93
CA ALA A 39 -4.45 -11.72 5.67
C ALA A 39 -3.32 -12.68 6.13
N ALA A 40 -3.69 -13.74 6.83
CA ALA A 40 -2.72 -14.69 7.38
C ALA A 40 -1.89 -15.40 6.30
N ASP A 41 -2.53 -15.67 5.15
CA ASP A 41 -2.00 -16.34 3.96
C ASP A 41 -1.65 -15.36 2.82
N HIS A 42 -1.40 -14.08 3.15
CA HIS A 42 -1.03 -13.07 2.15
C HIS A 42 0.16 -13.56 1.29
N PRO A 43 0.09 -13.51 -0.05
CA PRO A 43 1.04 -14.20 -0.95
C PRO A 43 2.46 -13.63 -0.85
N VAL A 44 2.59 -12.37 -0.43
CA VAL A 44 3.88 -11.68 -0.26
C VAL A 44 4.28 -11.58 1.21
N HIS A 45 3.30 -11.43 2.10
CA HIS A 45 3.52 -11.07 3.52
C HIS A 45 2.74 -12.00 4.45
N PRO A 46 2.94 -13.33 4.36
CA PRO A 46 2.22 -14.25 5.23
C PRO A 46 2.56 -13.94 6.69
N HIS A 47 1.68 -14.31 7.61
CA HIS A 47 1.85 -13.99 9.03
C HIS A 47 3.20 -14.46 9.60
N SER A 48 3.70 -15.60 9.12
CA SER A 48 5.03 -16.12 9.48
C SER A 48 6.18 -15.19 9.12
N LEU A 49 6.09 -14.47 7.99
CA LEU A 49 7.07 -13.47 7.59
C LEU A 49 6.89 -12.17 8.38
N ASN A 50 5.64 -11.73 8.60
CA ASN A 50 5.37 -10.52 9.37
C ASN A 50 5.79 -10.63 10.85
N ALA A 51 5.77 -11.83 11.42
CA ALA A 51 6.34 -12.10 12.75
C ALA A 51 7.85 -11.83 12.82
N ALA A 52 8.56 -11.94 11.69
CA ALA A 52 9.98 -11.69 11.54
C ALA A 52 10.31 -10.27 11.04
N ARG A 53 9.37 -9.32 11.11
CA ARG A 53 9.54 -7.94 10.56
C ARG A 53 10.68 -7.10 11.13
N LEU A 54 11.22 -7.53 12.28
CA LEU A 54 12.36 -6.89 12.94
C LEU A 54 13.70 -7.53 12.56
N GLU A 55 13.69 -8.65 11.84
CA GLU A 55 14.91 -9.35 11.42
C GLU A 55 15.64 -8.59 10.30
N ALA A 56 16.97 -8.64 10.30
CA ALA A 56 17.80 -7.88 9.37
C ALA A 56 17.56 -8.27 7.89
N ASP A 57 17.18 -9.51 7.62
CA ASP A 57 16.93 -10.05 6.28
C ASP A 57 15.46 -9.93 5.83
N TYR A 58 14.58 -9.34 6.66
CA TYR A 58 13.16 -9.15 6.35
C TYR A 58 12.91 -8.52 4.96
N PRO A 59 13.58 -7.43 4.55
CA PRO A 59 13.38 -6.85 3.21
C PRO A 59 13.75 -7.84 2.10
N SER A 60 14.80 -8.64 2.29
CA SER A 60 15.20 -9.65 1.30
C SER A 60 14.17 -10.77 1.18
N ARG A 61 13.54 -11.17 2.29
CA ARG A 61 12.43 -12.14 2.28
C ARG A 61 11.17 -11.56 1.61
N CYS A 62 10.86 -10.29 1.85
CA CYS A 62 9.78 -9.59 1.13
C CYS A 62 10.03 -9.58 -0.39
N LEU A 63 11.25 -9.28 -0.85
CA LEU A 63 11.60 -9.35 -2.28
C LEU A 63 11.45 -10.77 -2.87
N GLN A 64 11.72 -11.81 -2.07
CA GLN A 64 11.47 -13.20 -2.50
C GLN A 64 9.97 -13.49 -2.62
N GLY A 65 9.15 -12.99 -1.69
CA GLY A 65 7.70 -13.06 -1.76
C GLY A 65 7.16 -12.37 -3.02
N TRP A 66 7.63 -11.16 -3.30
CA TRP A 66 7.26 -10.40 -4.50
C TRP A 66 7.63 -11.14 -5.79
N ARG A 67 8.81 -11.75 -5.87
CA ARG A 67 9.23 -12.54 -7.04
C ARG A 67 8.30 -13.73 -7.27
N ARG A 68 8.02 -14.49 -6.21
CA ARG A 68 7.11 -15.65 -6.29
C ARG A 68 5.72 -15.22 -6.76
N PHE A 69 5.15 -14.20 -6.12
CA PHE A 69 3.86 -13.67 -6.50
C PHE A 69 3.84 -13.19 -7.96
N ALA A 70 4.89 -12.47 -8.39
CA ALA A 70 4.99 -11.98 -9.76
C ALA A 70 5.06 -13.11 -10.79
N ASP A 71 5.73 -14.21 -10.47
CA ASP A 71 5.78 -15.39 -11.33
C ASP A 71 4.44 -16.12 -11.38
N GLU A 72 3.73 -16.23 -10.25
CA GLU A 72 2.40 -16.85 -10.16
C GLU A 72 1.35 -16.11 -10.99
N VAL A 73 1.32 -14.76 -10.92
CA VAL A 73 0.28 -13.97 -11.60
C VAL A 73 0.63 -13.63 -13.05
N ARG A 74 1.83 -13.98 -13.52
CA ARG A 74 2.29 -13.66 -14.88
C ARG A 74 1.36 -14.22 -15.96
N SER A 75 0.91 -15.46 -15.80
CA SER A 75 -0.02 -16.13 -16.72
C SER A 75 -1.49 -16.02 -16.29
N ASP A 76 -1.75 -15.51 -15.10
CA ASP A 76 -3.10 -15.38 -14.55
C ASP A 76 -3.89 -14.27 -15.27
N SER A 77 -5.12 -14.56 -15.70
CA SER A 77 -6.02 -13.56 -16.31
C SER A 77 -6.84 -12.78 -15.27
N THR A 78 -6.75 -13.14 -14.00
CA THR A 78 -7.45 -12.48 -12.88
C THR A 78 -6.87 -11.09 -12.61
N LEU A 79 -7.74 -10.13 -12.32
CA LEU A 79 -7.34 -8.84 -11.75
C LEU A 79 -6.94 -9.04 -10.29
N ASN A 80 -5.64 -9.00 -10.02
CA ASN A 80 -5.11 -9.12 -8.66
C ASN A 80 -4.95 -7.73 -8.04
N ILE A 81 -5.59 -7.50 -6.89
CA ILE A 81 -5.56 -6.23 -6.16
C ILE A 81 -4.90 -6.45 -4.80
N LEU A 82 -3.77 -5.80 -4.56
CA LEU A 82 -3.07 -5.82 -3.28
C LEU A 82 -3.18 -4.44 -2.62
N GLU A 83 -3.50 -4.40 -1.34
CA GLU A 83 -3.52 -3.16 -0.57
C GLU A 83 -2.53 -3.18 0.59
N GLY A 84 -1.87 -2.04 0.83
CA GLY A 84 -0.91 -1.87 1.92
C GLY A 84 0.35 -2.75 1.82
N SER A 85 0.57 -3.46 0.72
CA SER A 85 1.61 -4.50 0.64
C SER A 85 3.00 -3.91 0.41
N ALA A 86 3.14 -2.95 -0.49
CA ALA A 86 4.42 -2.32 -0.79
C ALA A 86 4.84 -1.35 0.33
N PHE A 87 3.90 -0.54 0.82
CA PHE A 87 4.19 0.48 1.81
C PHE A 87 3.95 -0.02 3.25
N GLN A 88 2.71 -0.29 3.65
CA GLN A 88 2.38 -0.58 5.05
C GLN A 88 3.00 -1.87 5.59
N SER A 89 3.11 -2.89 4.75
CA SER A 89 3.69 -4.20 5.09
C SER A 89 5.19 -4.30 4.82
N THR A 90 5.85 -3.28 4.25
CA THR A 90 7.32 -3.32 4.14
C THR A 90 8.00 -1.99 4.46
N VAL A 91 7.81 -0.95 3.61
CA VAL A 91 8.50 0.34 3.78
C VAL A 91 8.25 0.93 5.17
N ARG A 92 7.04 0.81 5.71
CA ARG A 92 6.74 1.23 7.08
C ARG A 92 7.64 0.52 8.09
N PHE A 93 7.73 -0.81 8.06
CA PHE A 93 8.56 -1.56 9.02
C PHE A 93 10.04 -1.24 8.85
N MET A 94 10.51 -1.04 7.61
CA MET A 94 11.89 -0.60 7.37
C MET A 94 12.13 0.80 7.96
N MET A 95 11.18 1.72 7.80
CA MET A 95 11.23 3.04 8.40
C MET A 95 11.20 2.95 9.93
N GLU A 96 10.31 2.16 10.53
CA GLU A 96 10.25 1.94 11.99
C GLU A 96 11.61 1.51 12.54
N GLN A 97 12.32 0.63 11.82
CA GLN A 97 13.68 0.17 12.15
C GLN A 97 14.79 1.17 11.78
N ASN A 98 14.45 2.35 11.27
CA ASN A 98 15.39 3.39 10.85
C ASN A 98 16.47 2.85 9.87
N ARG A 99 16.04 2.00 8.93
CA ARG A 99 16.94 1.43 7.92
C ARG A 99 17.34 2.47 6.87
N THR A 100 18.54 2.32 6.33
CA THR A 100 19.10 3.22 5.30
C THR A 100 19.04 2.63 3.89
N ASP A 101 18.56 1.39 3.73
CA ASP A 101 18.50 0.65 2.47
C ASP A 101 17.09 0.61 1.86
N ILE A 102 16.21 1.55 2.26
CA ILE A 102 14.82 1.62 1.79
C ILE A 102 14.77 1.86 0.27
N ASP A 103 15.59 2.78 -0.26
CA ASP A 103 15.63 3.08 -1.70
C ASP A 103 16.10 1.89 -2.54
N ASP A 104 17.14 1.17 -2.09
CA ASP A 104 17.62 -0.05 -2.76
C ASP A 104 16.52 -1.12 -2.77
N TYR A 105 15.88 -1.36 -1.62
CA TYR A 105 14.77 -2.29 -1.53
C TYR A 105 13.66 -1.91 -2.52
N PHE A 106 13.26 -0.64 -2.53
CA PHE A 106 12.12 -0.19 -3.32
C PHE A 106 12.40 -0.21 -4.83
N GLY A 107 13.62 0.14 -5.25
CA GLY A 107 14.05 -0.02 -6.65
C GLY A 107 14.09 -1.49 -7.10
N ARG A 108 14.49 -2.41 -6.21
CA ARG A 108 14.43 -3.86 -6.49
C ARG A 108 13.00 -4.38 -6.54
N PHE A 109 12.12 -3.88 -5.67
CA PHE A 109 10.68 -4.16 -5.70
C PHE A 109 10.08 -3.71 -7.04
N GLU A 110 10.38 -2.48 -7.48
CA GLU A 110 9.96 -1.98 -8.79
C GLU A 110 10.42 -2.92 -9.90
N GLY A 111 11.72 -3.25 -9.98
CA GLY A 111 12.25 -4.11 -11.04
C GLY A 111 11.61 -5.50 -11.12
N ILE A 112 11.10 -6.02 -9.99
CA ILE A 112 10.34 -7.29 -9.96
C ILE A 112 8.96 -7.12 -10.61
N LEU A 113 8.28 -6.00 -10.36
CA LEU A 113 6.90 -5.80 -10.80
C LEU A 113 6.77 -5.08 -12.15
N SER A 114 7.76 -4.31 -12.59
CA SER A 114 7.70 -3.59 -13.88
C SER A 114 7.28 -4.46 -15.07
N PRO A 115 7.74 -5.74 -15.22
CA PRO A 115 7.29 -6.60 -16.31
C PRO A 115 5.78 -6.90 -16.32
N LEU A 116 5.12 -6.83 -15.15
CA LEU A 116 3.67 -7.02 -15.02
C LEU A 116 2.87 -5.77 -15.36
N ARG A 117 3.54 -4.61 -15.48
CA ARG A 117 2.94 -3.30 -15.73
C ARG A 117 1.77 -3.01 -14.76
N PRO A 118 2.02 -3.03 -13.44
CA PRO A 118 0.98 -2.78 -12.46
C PRO A 118 0.46 -1.34 -12.60
N VAL A 119 -0.81 -1.12 -12.23
CA VAL A 119 -1.25 0.24 -11.87
C VAL A 119 -1.02 0.42 -10.39
N PHE A 120 -0.21 1.42 -10.07
CA PHE A 120 0.07 1.82 -8.71
C PHE A 120 -0.82 3.00 -8.34
N ILE A 121 -1.79 2.77 -7.45
CA ILE A 121 -2.69 3.80 -6.93
C ILE A 121 -2.17 4.24 -5.57
N TYR A 122 -1.82 5.52 -5.45
CA TYR A 122 -1.35 6.11 -4.20
C TYR A 122 -2.37 7.10 -3.64
N LEU A 123 -3.06 6.68 -2.58
CA LEU A 123 -4.02 7.47 -1.84
C LEU A 123 -3.29 8.37 -0.84
N ARG A 124 -3.28 9.67 -1.13
CA ARG A 124 -2.47 10.64 -0.40
C ARG A 124 -3.32 11.82 0.06
N PRO A 125 -3.60 12.00 1.37
CA PRO A 125 -4.24 13.23 1.83
C PRO A 125 -3.36 14.42 1.50
N GLU A 126 -3.90 15.63 1.40
CA GLU A 126 -3.06 16.82 1.18
C GLU A 126 -2.14 17.05 2.39
N ASP A 127 -2.72 17.06 3.60
CA ASP A 127 -2.00 17.14 4.88
C ASP A 127 -2.06 15.80 5.63
N ALA A 128 -0.92 15.10 5.66
CA ALA A 128 -0.77 13.81 6.32
C ALA A 128 -0.91 13.89 7.86
N GLU A 129 -0.46 14.97 8.48
CA GLU A 129 -0.54 15.13 9.93
C GLU A 129 -2.00 15.39 10.35
N ARG A 130 -2.69 16.29 9.62
CA ARG A 130 -4.12 16.54 9.81
C ARG A 130 -4.94 15.28 9.56
N HIS A 131 -4.64 14.51 8.51
CA HIS A 131 -5.29 13.23 8.25
C HIS A 131 -5.07 12.22 9.38
N SER A 132 -3.85 12.13 9.90
CA SER A 132 -3.53 11.26 11.04
C SER A 132 -4.34 11.64 12.29
N ARG A 133 -4.49 12.93 12.58
CA ARG A 133 -5.32 13.45 13.67
C ARG A 133 -6.80 13.11 13.49
N ALA A 134 -7.33 13.30 12.28
CA ALA A 134 -8.72 12.95 11.96
C ALA A 134 -8.96 11.43 12.09
N THR A 135 -8.01 10.61 11.62
CA THR A 135 -8.07 9.15 11.74
C THR A 135 -8.06 8.72 13.21
N ALA A 136 -7.20 9.31 14.04
CA ALA A 136 -7.13 9.05 15.47
C ALA A 136 -8.44 9.44 16.19
N ALA A 137 -9.02 10.59 15.85
CA ALA A 137 -10.31 11.03 16.39
C ALA A 137 -11.44 10.05 16.01
N HIS A 138 -11.47 9.57 14.77
CA HIS A 138 -12.46 8.60 14.31
C HIS A 138 -12.30 7.20 14.93
N ARG A 139 -11.05 6.73 15.09
CA ARG A 139 -10.72 5.40 15.67
C ARG A 139 -10.83 5.36 17.19
N GLY A 140 -10.83 6.52 17.86
CA GLY A 140 -11.01 6.64 19.29
C GLY A 140 -9.73 6.48 20.12
N SER A 141 -9.82 6.91 21.39
CA SER A 141 -8.65 7.09 22.27
C SER A 141 -7.86 5.81 22.57
N ASP A 142 -8.52 4.66 22.66
CA ASP A 142 -7.85 3.39 22.96
C ASP A 142 -6.97 2.92 21.82
N TRP A 143 -7.45 3.07 20.58
CA TRP A 143 -6.65 2.78 19.39
C TRP A 143 -5.47 3.74 19.30
N THR A 144 -5.73 5.04 19.45
CA THR A 144 -4.71 6.11 19.39
C THR A 144 -3.61 5.88 20.42
N ARG A 145 -3.97 5.55 21.67
CA ARG A 145 -3.00 5.27 22.73
C ARG A 145 -2.13 4.06 22.41
N LYS A 146 -2.72 2.98 21.88
CA LYS A 146 -1.98 1.76 21.50
C LYS A 146 -1.00 2.03 20.37
N VAL A 147 -1.42 2.72 19.31
CA VAL A 147 -0.55 3.01 18.16
C VAL A 147 0.55 3.98 18.55
N ALA A 148 0.24 5.03 19.33
CA ALA A 148 1.25 5.96 19.83
C ALA A 148 2.29 5.25 20.71
N ALA A 149 1.85 4.42 21.65
CA ALA A 149 2.74 3.66 22.53
C ALA A 149 3.60 2.66 21.76
N TYR A 150 3.06 2.04 20.69
CA TYR A 150 3.82 1.16 19.81
C TYR A 150 4.91 1.94 19.05
N LEU A 151 4.51 3.01 18.34
CA LEU A 151 5.44 3.76 17.49
C LEU A 151 6.53 4.46 18.30
N GLU A 152 6.22 4.96 19.50
CA GLU A 152 7.20 5.61 20.39
C GLU A 152 8.38 4.69 20.78
N GLN A 153 8.20 3.36 20.71
CA GLN A 153 9.25 2.37 20.99
C GLN A 153 10.11 2.01 19.78
N THR A 154 9.79 2.54 18.59
CA THR A 154 10.52 2.22 17.37
C THR A 154 11.89 2.94 17.33
N PRO A 155 12.94 2.31 16.77
CA PRO A 155 14.23 2.97 16.56
C PRO A 155 14.13 4.34 15.88
N TYR A 156 13.24 4.48 14.89
CA TYR A 156 12.98 5.74 14.22
C TYR A 156 12.39 6.80 15.14
N ALA A 157 11.34 6.49 15.89
CA ALA A 157 10.75 7.45 16.82
C ALA A 157 11.76 7.92 17.88
N HIS A 158 12.57 7.01 18.41
CA HIS A 158 13.64 7.36 19.35
C HIS A 158 14.68 8.31 18.73
N ARG A 159 15.16 8.01 17.52
CA ARG A 159 16.13 8.86 16.81
C ARG A 159 15.59 10.26 16.52
N HIS A 160 14.31 10.35 16.19
CA HIS A 160 13.65 11.61 15.82
C HIS A 160 12.94 12.32 16.98
N GLY A 161 13.06 11.81 18.22
CA GLY A 161 12.43 12.41 19.40
C GLY A 161 10.90 12.40 19.38
N LEU A 162 10.28 11.47 18.64
CA LEU A 162 8.83 11.38 18.51
C LEU A 162 8.23 10.65 19.72
N ARG A 163 7.33 11.33 20.45
CA ARG A 163 6.72 10.80 21.69
C ARG A 163 5.22 11.02 21.77
N GLY A 164 4.51 10.05 22.37
CA GLY A 164 3.07 10.08 22.55
C GLY A 164 2.29 10.31 21.26
N GLU A 165 1.06 10.80 21.40
CA GLU A 165 0.14 11.03 20.28
C GLU A 165 0.68 12.07 19.27
N SER A 166 1.31 13.14 19.75
CA SER A 166 1.94 14.12 18.86
C SER A 166 3.07 13.51 18.01
N GLY A 167 3.87 12.61 18.61
CA GLY A 167 4.91 11.85 17.93
C GLY A 167 4.33 10.89 16.89
N MET A 168 3.22 10.23 17.20
CA MET A 168 2.50 9.37 16.25
C MET A 168 2.07 10.14 15.00
N HIS A 169 1.47 11.32 15.14
CA HIS A 169 1.04 12.10 13.98
C HIS A 169 2.21 12.56 13.10
N ARG A 170 3.30 13.00 13.74
CA ARG A 170 4.54 13.35 13.04
C ARG A 170 5.19 12.14 12.37
N PHE A 171 5.14 10.96 12.99
CA PHE A 171 5.62 9.72 12.38
C PHE A 171 4.90 9.46 11.06
N TRP A 172 3.56 9.52 11.04
CA TRP A 172 2.78 9.30 9.83
C TRP A 172 3.01 10.38 8.77
N ALA A 173 3.25 11.64 9.18
CA ALA A 173 3.62 12.71 8.25
C ALA A 173 5.00 12.49 7.62
N ASN A 174 5.99 12.06 8.41
CA ASN A 174 7.32 11.71 7.91
C ASN A 174 7.26 10.48 6.98
N TYR A 175 6.45 9.49 7.34
CA TYR A 175 6.24 8.32 6.51
C TYR A 175 5.58 8.66 5.17
N ALA A 176 4.61 9.58 5.17
CA ALA A 176 4.03 10.09 3.94
C ALA A 176 5.08 10.76 3.04
N HIS A 177 5.99 11.56 3.62
CA HIS A 177 7.09 12.17 2.87
C HIS A 177 8.05 11.13 2.30
N LEU A 178 8.42 10.11 3.08
CA LEU A 178 9.24 9.00 2.58
C LEU A 178 8.56 8.30 1.39
N CYS A 179 7.27 7.98 1.51
CA CYS A 179 6.49 7.43 0.40
C CYS A 179 6.48 8.38 -0.80
N ASP A 180 6.26 9.68 -0.59
CA ASP A 180 6.30 10.68 -1.67
C ASP A 180 7.66 10.64 -2.40
N GLU A 181 8.79 10.62 -1.68
CA GLU A 181 10.13 10.53 -2.26
C GLU A 181 10.33 9.24 -3.07
N LEU A 182 9.94 8.10 -2.53
CA LEU A 182 9.99 6.82 -3.23
C LEU A 182 9.16 6.84 -4.52
N MET A 183 7.97 7.45 -4.50
CA MET A 183 7.12 7.57 -5.68
C MET A 183 7.74 8.43 -6.79
N HIS A 184 8.48 9.48 -6.44
CA HIS A 184 9.18 10.31 -7.44
C HIS A 184 10.34 9.56 -8.12
N GLY A 185 10.91 8.56 -7.45
CA GLY A 185 11.99 7.73 -7.99
C GLY A 185 11.52 6.60 -8.91
N LEU A 186 10.21 6.30 -8.95
CA LEU A 186 9.67 5.23 -9.76
C LEU A 186 9.64 5.58 -11.25
N THR A 187 9.93 4.57 -12.07
CA THR A 187 9.72 4.54 -13.51
C THR A 187 8.37 3.96 -13.91
N MET A 188 7.78 3.10 -13.07
CA MET A 188 6.43 2.58 -13.28
C MET A 188 5.38 3.68 -13.12
N ARG A 189 4.24 3.52 -13.82
CA ARG A 189 3.17 4.51 -13.77
C ARG A 189 2.47 4.52 -12.42
N VAL A 190 2.26 5.71 -11.90
CA VAL A 190 1.63 5.97 -10.61
C VAL A 190 0.45 6.91 -10.81
N THR A 191 -0.71 6.53 -10.29
CA THR A 191 -1.83 7.45 -10.13
C THR A 191 -1.92 7.87 -8.67
N ARG A 192 -1.52 9.11 -8.39
CA ARG A 192 -1.72 9.73 -7.09
C ARG A 192 -3.12 10.33 -7.03
N ILE A 193 -3.90 9.92 -6.03
CA ILE A 193 -5.26 10.41 -5.79
C ILE A 193 -5.28 11.14 -4.45
N THR A 194 -5.68 12.41 -4.46
CA THR A 194 -5.80 13.20 -3.23
C THR A 194 -7.01 12.75 -2.43
N VAL A 195 -6.84 12.25 -1.20
CA VAL A 195 -7.98 11.81 -0.39
C VAL A 195 -8.49 12.91 0.53
N GLU A 196 -9.81 13.10 0.49
CA GLU A 196 -10.54 14.01 1.37
C GLU A 196 -11.79 13.30 1.93
N PRO A 197 -12.25 13.67 3.13
CA PRO A 197 -13.46 13.10 3.71
C PRO A 197 -14.68 13.28 2.78
N GLY A 198 -15.37 12.18 2.49
CA GLY A 198 -16.59 12.19 1.67
C GLY A 198 -16.37 12.10 0.16
N HIS A 199 -15.13 11.94 -0.31
CA HIS A 199 -14.81 11.82 -1.74
C HIS A 199 -14.66 10.36 -2.22
N ASP A 200 -15.22 9.38 -1.50
CA ASP A 200 -15.02 7.95 -1.80
C ASP A 200 -15.45 7.56 -3.22
N ASP A 201 -16.54 8.14 -3.74
CA ASP A 201 -17.00 7.88 -5.11
C ASP A 201 -16.10 8.52 -6.17
N TRP A 202 -15.54 9.69 -5.89
CA TRP A 202 -14.56 10.33 -6.77
C TRP A 202 -13.25 9.53 -6.77
N VAL A 203 -12.77 9.09 -5.61
CA VAL A 203 -11.59 8.22 -5.50
C VAL A 203 -11.79 6.92 -6.28
N LEU A 204 -12.97 6.30 -6.21
CA LEU A 204 -13.29 5.13 -7.03
C LEU A 204 -13.24 5.46 -8.53
N ALA A 205 -13.85 6.57 -8.95
CA ALA A 205 -13.88 6.96 -10.37
C ALA A 205 -12.46 7.17 -10.93
N GLU A 206 -11.60 7.89 -10.21
CA GLU A 206 -10.19 8.11 -10.59
C GLU A 206 -9.40 6.79 -10.62
N ALA A 207 -9.66 5.88 -9.67
CA ALA A 207 -9.03 4.57 -9.65
C ALA A 207 -9.46 3.71 -10.87
N VAL A 208 -10.74 3.77 -11.25
CA VAL A 208 -11.26 3.07 -12.44
C VAL A 208 -10.63 3.64 -13.71
N ASP A 209 -10.55 4.97 -13.85
CA ASP A 209 -9.91 5.61 -14.99
C ASP A 209 -8.43 5.22 -15.10
N ALA A 210 -7.70 5.20 -13.97
CA ALA A 210 -6.31 4.74 -13.93
C ALA A 210 -6.15 3.31 -14.45
N ILE A 211 -7.05 2.40 -14.05
CA ILE A 211 -7.06 1.00 -14.49
C ILE A 211 -7.42 0.88 -15.98
N GLN A 212 -8.39 1.66 -16.46
CA GLN A 212 -8.89 1.60 -17.85
C GLN A 212 -7.97 2.28 -18.86
N SER A 213 -7.22 3.31 -18.45
CA SER A 213 -6.29 4.03 -19.31
C SER A 213 -5.04 3.22 -19.68
N GLU A 214 -4.85 2.02 -19.12
CA GLU A 214 -3.80 1.11 -19.54
C GLU A 214 -4.19 0.39 -20.84
N PRO A 215 -3.33 0.35 -21.87
CA PRO A 215 -3.64 -0.11 -23.23
C PRO A 215 -4.05 -1.59 -23.38
N TYR A 216 -4.23 -2.33 -22.27
CA TYR A 216 -4.69 -3.72 -22.22
C TYR A 216 -5.90 -3.91 -21.28
N ALA A 217 -6.62 -2.84 -20.94
CA ALA A 217 -7.78 -2.87 -20.04
C ALA A 217 -9.10 -3.25 -20.73
N THR A 218 -9.08 -3.57 -22.02
CA THR A 218 -10.17 -4.35 -22.60
C THR A 218 -10.05 -5.78 -22.13
N CYS A 219 -10.71 -6.10 -21.01
CA CYS A 219 -11.29 -7.42 -20.80
C CYS A 219 -11.94 -7.77 -22.15
N GLU A 220 -11.51 -8.86 -22.78
CA GLU A 220 -12.06 -9.30 -24.06
C GLU A 220 -13.57 -9.43 -23.87
N ARG A 221 -14.30 -8.39 -24.32
CA ARG A 221 -15.76 -8.45 -24.40
C ARG A 221 -16.03 -9.57 -25.38
N ASN A 222 -16.35 -10.74 -24.85
CA ASN A 222 -16.85 -11.87 -25.60
C ASN A 222 -17.99 -11.33 -26.47
N ARG A 223 -17.68 -11.19 -27.76
CA ARG A 223 -18.68 -11.07 -28.80
C ARG A 223 -19.20 -12.48 -29.02
N GLU A 224 -20.34 -12.77 -28.41
CA GLU A 224 -21.32 -13.68 -28.99
C GLU A 224 -22.48 -12.84 -29.54
#